data_AF-A0A6M1PT22-F1
#
_entry.id   AF-A0A6M1PT22-F1
#
_cell.length_a   1.000
_cell.length_b   1.000
_cell.length_c   1.000
_cell.angle_alpha   90.00
_cell.angle_beta   90.00
_cell.angle_gamma   90.00
#
_symmetry.space_group_name_H-M   'P 1'
#
loop_
_entity.id
_entity.type
_entity.pdbx_description
1 polymer ?
#
loop_
_entity_poly.entity_id
_entity_poly.type
_entity_poly.pdbx_seq_one_letter_code
_entity_poly.pdbx_strand_id
1 'polypeptide(L)'
;MNISSDTKRLKARLNDVQARLLFEQVIKPYKQRFNAHYHYSADDKRNAVFLGHLPRAPYMNYTTALTFHGYSHGSPLLRDIFAVVPLEEWLVSEIHIAFDFDQPYKQFHAIRPPKRADVSSFDSSIYIGGKSSSSRLHMYDKQLQMKKKHNICTDIWTRVEMRYKLTPMKCVASLEMADFSSASQYYVLQDISCLDNEIRDIVTKLDTR
;
A
#
# COMPACT_ATOMS: atom_id res chain seq x y z
N MET A 1 -5.19 -18.36 -4.95
CA MET A 1 -4.70 -17.09 -4.37
C MET A 1 -4.04 -16.28 -5.47
N ASN A 2 -4.67 -15.19 -5.89
CA ASN A 2 -4.08 -14.28 -6.88
C ASN A 2 -3.45 -13.09 -6.14
N ILE A 3 -2.17 -12.82 -6.39
CA ILE A 3 -1.49 -11.60 -5.91
C ILE A 3 -1.85 -10.50 -6.91
N SER A 4 -2.92 -9.76 -6.63
CA SER A 4 -3.59 -8.96 -7.66
C SER A 4 -3.32 -7.46 -7.56
N SER A 5 -2.80 -6.95 -6.43
CA SER A 5 -2.41 -5.53 -6.38
C SER A 5 -1.45 -5.22 -5.25
N ASP A 6 -0.33 -4.59 -5.57
CA ASP A 6 0.58 -4.05 -4.59
C ASP A 6 0.73 -2.53 -4.74
N THR A 7 0.49 -1.79 -3.65
CA THR A 7 0.66 -0.32 -3.64
C THR A 7 2.09 -0.01 -3.28
N LYS A 8 2.76 0.83 -4.07
CA LYS A 8 4.15 1.22 -3.85
C LYS A 8 4.20 2.71 -3.58
N ARG A 9 4.93 3.10 -2.55
CA ARG A 9 5.20 4.50 -2.20
C ARG A 9 6.68 4.75 -2.21
N LEU A 10 7.11 5.46 -3.24
CA LEU A 10 8.49 5.78 -3.50
C LEU A 10 8.76 7.26 -3.21
N LYS A 11 10.01 7.57 -2.88
CA LYS A 11 10.50 8.93 -2.63
C LYS A 11 11.86 9.10 -3.29
N ALA A 12 12.12 10.27 -3.84
CA ALA A 12 13.39 10.62 -4.44
C ALA A 12 13.82 12.02 -4.00
N ARG A 13 15.14 12.23 -3.90
CA ARG A 13 15.73 13.55 -3.70
C ARG A 13 16.41 13.96 -5.00
N LEU A 14 15.74 14.85 -5.72
CA LEU A 14 16.20 15.36 -7.01
C LEU A 14 17.12 16.56 -6.82
N ASN A 15 18.16 16.64 -7.66
CA ASN A 15 18.93 17.87 -7.84
C ASN A 15 18.16 18.88 -8.71
N ASP A 16 18.68 20.11 -8.84
CA ASP A 16 17.99 21.20 -9.55
C ASP A 16 17.70 20.87 -11.03
N VAL A 17 18.61 20.16 -11.69
CA VAL A 17 18.45 19.77 -13.10
C VAL A 17 17.34 18.73 -13.24
N GLN A 18 17.38 17.68 -12.42
CA GLN A 18 16.35 16.64 -12.39
C GLN A 18 14.97 17.20 -12.02
N ALA A 19 14.91 18.09 -11.03
CA ALA A 19 13.67 18.75 -10.62
C ALA A 19 13.08 19.58 -11.78
N ARG A 20 13.91 20.34 -12.51
CA ARG A 20 13.48 21.09 -13.69
C ARG A 20 12.99 20.18 -14.81
N LEU A 21 13.69 19.08 -15.09
CA LEU A 21 13.28 18.09 -16.10
C LEU A 21 11.96 17.43 -15.72
N LEU A 22 11.79 17.00 -14.47
CA LEU A 22 10.55 16.42 -13.97
C LEU A 22 9.39 17.41 -14.11
N PHE A 23 9.62 18.69 -13.79
CA PHE A 23 8.59 19.70 -13.93
C PHE A 23 8.17 19.93 -15.38
N GLU A 24 9.12 20.20 -16.27
CA GLU A 24 8.83 20.57 -17.66
C GLU A 24 8.33 19.38 -18.50
N GLN A 25 8.86 18.17 -18.28
CA GLN A 25 8.55 17.01 -19.12
C GLN A 25 7.43 16.13 -18.54
N VAL A 26 7.18 16.17 -17.23
CA VAL A 26 6.19 15.30 -16.58
C VAL A 26 5.07 16.09 -15.93
N ILE A 27 5.36 17.04 -15.03
CA ILE A 27 4.29 17.69 -14.26
C ILE A 27 3.46 18.64 -15.13
N LYS A 28 4.12 19.50 -15.89
CA LYS A 28 3.49 20.54 -16.71
C LYS A 28 2.60 19.96 -17.82
N PRO A 29 3.03 18.93 -18.60
CA PRO A 29 2.19 18.32 -19.64
C PRO A 29 0.96 17.61 -19.08
N TYR A 30 1.04 17.05 -17.86
CA TYR A 30 -0.06 16.32 -17.22
C TYR A 30 -1.02 17.21 -16.42
N LYS A 31 -1.10 18.51 -16.76
CA LYS A 31 -1.95 19.53 -16.12
C LYS A 31 -1.66 19.66 -14.63
N GLN A 32 -0.53 20.30 -14.32
CA GLN A 32 -0.09 20.66 -12.98
C GLN A 32 -1.26 21.02 -12.06
N ARG A 33 -1.34 20.32 -10.93
CA ARG A 33 -2.24 20.69 -9.83
C ARG A 33 -1.44 21.20 -8.64
N PHE A 34 -1.95 22.25 -8.02
CA PHE A 34 -1.44 22.69 -6.73
C PHE A 34 -1.85 21.71 -5.63
N ASN A 35 -0.90 21.32 -4.79
CA ASN A 35 -1.15 20.51 -3.61
C ASN A 35 -0.45 21.16 -2.41
N ALA A 36 -1.17 21.44 -1.32
CA ALA A 36 -0.61 22.14 -0.16
C ALA A 36 0.64 21.47 0.43
N HIS A 37 0.78 20.14 0.30
CA HIS A 37 1.92 19.39 0.81
C HIS A 37 3.10 19.36 -0.16
N TYR A 38 2.84 19.46 -1.46
CA TYR A 38 3.86 19.22 -2.49
C TYR A 38 4.14 20.44 -3.38
N HIS A 39 3.37 21.53 -3.36
CA HIS A 39 3.35 22.61 -4.37
C HIS A 39 2.94 22.13 -5.77
N TYR A 40 3.58 21.11 -6.32
CA TYR A 40 3.30 20.57 -7.64
C TYR A 40 2.84 19.11 -7.57
N SER A 41 1.84 18.76 -8.38
CA SER A 41 1.39 17.37 -8.50
C SER A 41 0.84 17.05 -9.88
N ALA A 42 0.93 15.77 -10.24
CA ALA A 42 0.33 15.17 -11.43
C ALA A 42 -0.25 13.81 -11.05
N ASP A 43 -1.39 13.46 -11.64
CA ASP A 43 -2.08 12.20 -11.35
C ASP A 43 -2.73 11.59 -12.59
N ASP A 44 -2.56 10.28 -12.73
CA ASP A 44 -3.34 9.45 -13.64
C ASP A 44 -4.29 8.61 -12.79
N LYS A 45 -5.50 9.14 -12.58
CA LYS A 45 -6.51 8.51 -11.72
C LYS A 45 -6.96 7.14 -12.23
N ARG A 46 -6.94 6.91 -13.54
CA ARG A 46 -7.40 5.66 -14.15
C ARG A 46 -6.45 4.52 -13.80
N ASN A 47 -5.16 4.81 -13.81
CA ASN A 47 -4.11 3.86 -13.43
C ASN A 47 -3.65 4.01 -11.98
N ALA A 48 -4.33 4.84 -11.18
CA ALA A 48 -4.02 5.10 -9.77
C ALA A 48 -2.54 5.50 -9.52
N VAL A 49 -2.01 6.37 -10.37
CA VAL A 49 -0.67 6.96 -10.23
C VAL A 49 -0.80 8.37 -9.70
N PHE A 50 -0.02 8.70 -8.67
CA PHE A 50 0.07 10.04 -8.09
C PHE A 50 1.53 10.43 -7.88
N LEU A 51 1.92 11.58 -8.40
CA LEU A 51 3.21 12.21 -8.22
C LEU A 51 3.03 13.54 -7.48
N GLY A 52 3.76 13.73 -6.39
CA GLY A 52 3.90 15.01 -5.70
C GLY A 52 5.37 15.46 -5.73
N HIS A 53 5.63 16.73 -6.02
CA HIS A 53 6.98 17.27 -6.15
C HIS A 53 7.13 18.64 -5.49
N LEU A 54 7.91 18.69 -4.42
CA LEU A 54 8.28 19.87 -3.65
C LEU A 54 9.75 20.26 -3.95
N PRO A 55 10.02 21.18 -4.89
CA PRO A 55 11.39 21.48 -5.34
C PRO A 55 12.23 22.16 -4.26
N ARG A 56 11.61 22.92 -3.35
CA ARG A 56 12.30 23.62 -2.26
C ARG A 56 11.92 23.00 -0.93
N ALA A 57 12.58 21.88 -0.61
CA ALA A 57 12.36 21.12 0.63
C ALA A 57 13.67 20.98 1.43
N PRO A 58 14.28 22.08 1.93
CA PRO A 58 15.62 22.05 2.52
C PRO A 58 15.76 21.08 3.71
N TYR A 59 14.68 20.87 4.46
CA TYR A 59 14.64 20.00 5.64
C TYR A 59 14.05 18.61 5.39
N MET A 60 13.66 18.30 4.15
CA MET A 60 13.13 16.98 3.82
C MET A 60 14.21 16.09 3.22
N ASN A 61 14.18 14.81 3.59
CA ASN A 61 15.06 13.78 3.00
C ASN A 61 14.69 13.43 1.55
N TYR A 62 13.68 14.08 0.97
CA TYR A 62 13.16 13.85 -0.37
C TYR A 62 12.51 15.14 -0.89
N THR A 63 12.51 15.32 -2.21
CA THR A 63 11.81 16.42 -2.90
C THR A 63 10.63 15.91 -3.72
N THR A 64 10.54 14.60 -3.96
CA THR A 64 9.47 14.00 -4.76
C THR A 64 8.93 12.75 -4.09
N ALA A 65 7.62 12.54 -4.18
CA ALA A 65 6.93 11.34 -3.73
C ALA A 65 6.05 10.78 -4.85
N LEU A 66 6.11 9.48 -5.05
CA LEU A 66 5.37 8.74 -6.08
C LEU A 66 4.57 7.63 -5.41
N THR A 67 3.29 7.53 -5.75
CA THR A 67 2.42 6.41 -5.36
C THR A 67 1.82 5.79 -6.61
N PHE A 68 1.89 4.46 -6.73
CA PHE A 68 1.26 3.71 -7.82
C PHE A 68 0.90 2.29 -7.38
N HIS A 69 0.06 1.61 -8.14
CA HIS A 69 -0.40 0.25 -7.88
C HIS A 69 0.21 -0.75 -8.87
N GLY A 70 0.15 -2.05 -8.57
CA GLY A 70 0.63 -3.11 -9.47
C GLY A 70 -0.01 -3.11 -10.86
N TYR A 71 -1.27 -2.66 -10.98
CA TYR A 71 -1.96 -2.53 -12.26
C TYR A 71 -1.66 -1.23 -13.02
N SER A 72 -0.77 -0.36 -12.51
CA SER A 72 -0.44 0.92 -13.13
C SER A 72 0.46 0.83 -14.39
N HIS A 73 0.79 -0.37 -14.86
CA HIS A 73 1.73 -0.62 -15.96
C HIS A 73 1.33 0.07 -17.27
N GLY A 74 0.02 0.30 -17.50
CA GLY A 74 -0.47 1.02 -18.68
C GLY A 74 -0.43 2.55 -18.58
N SER A 75 0.08 3.13 -17.48
CA SER A 75 0.07 4.57 -17.26
C SER A 75 1.16 5.30 -18.06
N PRO A 76 0.80 6.22 -18.98
CA PRO A 76 1.78 7.08 -19.65
C PRO A 76 2.54 7.95 -18.65
N LEU A 77 1.86 8.42 -17.59
CA LEU A 77 2.47 9.23 -16.53
C LEU A 77 3.59 8.44 -15.83
N LEU A 78 3.32 7.18 -15.45
CA LEU A 78 4.32 6.35 -14.78
C LEU A 78 5.54 6.08 -15.67
N ARG A 79 5.31 5.82 -16.96
CA ARG A 79 6.39 5.67 -17.96
C ARG A 79 7.24 6.93 -18.04
N ASP A 80 6.62 8.09 -18.18
CA ASP A 80 7.33 9.36 -18.35
C ASP A 80 8.07 9.77 -17.07
N ILE A 81 7.53 9.43 -15.89
CA ILE A 81 8.24 9.60 -14.61
C ILE A 81 9.54 8.80 -14.60
N PHE A 82 9.49 7.50 -14.92
CA PHE A 82 10.67 6.64 -14.88
C PHE A 82 11.66 6.91 -16.03
N ALA A 83 11.22 7.56 -17.10
CA ALA A 83 12.11 8.07 -18.15
C ALA A 83 12.97 9.26 -17.66
N VAL A 84 12.46 10.07 -16.73
CA VAL A 84 13.17 11.24 -16.18
C VAL A 84 13.94 10.91 -14.90
N VAL A 85 13.38 10.09 -14.03
CA VAL A 85 13.99 9.64 -12.77
C VAL A 85 14.00 8.11 -12.77
N PRO A 86 15.13 7.47 -13.11
CA PRO A 86 15.25 6.01 -13.16
C PRO A 86 14.84 5.34 -11.86
N LEU A 87 14.34 4.10 -11.94
CA LEU A 87 13.79 3.36 -10.79
C LEU A 87 14.78 3.22 -9.63
N GLU A 88 16.07 3.14 -9.94
CA GLU A 88 17.19 2.96 -9.02
C GLU A 88 17.42 4.19 -8.12
N GLU A 89 16.99 5.37 -8.55
CA GLU A 89 17.09 6.60 -7.75
C GLU A 89 15.95 6.73 -6.73
N TRP A 90 14.96 5.84 -6.79
CA TRP A 90 13.83 5.85 -5.89
C TRP A 90 14.09 5.04 -4.63
N LEU A 91 13.79 5.65 -3.49
CA LEU A 91 13.74 5.03 -2.19
C LEU A 91 12.32 4.58 -1.88
N VAL A 92 12.17 3.31 -1.56
CA VAL A 92 10.93 2.69 -1.12
C VAL A 92 10.66 3.11 0.32
N SER A 93 9.52 3.77 0.53
CA SER A 93 9.05 4.16 1.87
C SER A 93 7.95 3.23 2.40
N GLU A 94 7.11 2.70 1.51
CA GLU A 94 6.05 1.76 1.86
C GLU A 94 5.73 0.84 0.67
N ILE A 95 5.55 -0.45 0.95
CA ILE A 95 5.03 -1.45 -0.01
C ILE A 95 3.84 -2.13 0.63
N HIS A 96 2.74 -2.25 -0.10
CA HIS A 96 1.58 -3.05 0.32
C HIS A 96 1.49 -4.25 -0.58
N ILE A 97 1.42 -5.46 -0.02
CA ILE A 97 1.18 -6.69 -0.76
C ILE A 97 -0.24 -7.13 -0.48
N ALA A 98 -1.10 -7.22 -1.50
CA ALA A 98 -2.47 -7.69 -1.35
C ALA A 98 -2.66 -9.12 -1.86
N PHE A 99 -3.45 -9.86 -1.11
CA PHE A 99 -3.92 -11.21 -1.42
C PHE A 99 -5.44 -11.16 -1.51
N ASP A 100 -5.96 -11.63 -2.64
CA ASP A 100 -7.39 -11.65 -2.93
C ASP A 100 -7.95 -13.08 -2.88
N PHE A 101 -9.13 -13.19 -2.28
CA PHE A 101 -9.83 -14.44 -2.02
C PHE A 101 -11.30 -14.34 -2.39
N ASP A 102 -11.81 -15.42 -2.97
CA ASP A 102 -13.21 -15.55 -3.43
C ASP A 102 -14.14 -16.08 -2.32
N GLN A 103 -13.77 -15.83 -1.05
CA GLN A 103 -14.48 -16.27 0.14
C GLN A 103 -15.02 -15.07 0.95
N PRO A 104 -16.15 -15.17 1.65
CA PRO A 104 -16.72 -14.07 2.42
C PRO A 104 -15.81 -13.61 3.56
N TYR A 105 -15.76 -12.29 3.83
CA TYR A 105 -14.93 -11.71 4.89
C TYR A 105 -15.15 -12.36 6.26
N LYS A 106 -16.40 -12.72 6.57
CA LYS A 106 -16.79 -13.37 7.83
C LYS A 106 -16.18 -14.76 8.05
N GLN A 107 -15.64 -15.38 7.00
CA GLN A 107 -14.96 -16.67 7.07
C GLN A 107 -13.47 -16.54 7.39
N PHE A 108 -12.94 -15.32 7.45
CA PHE A 108 -11.54 -15.06 7.77
C PHE A 108 -11.38 -14.65 9.22
N HIS A 109 -10.28 -15.09 9.83
CA HIS A 109 -9.86 -14.65 11.15
C HIS A 109 -8.39 -14.27 11.13
N ALA A 110 -8.09 -13.04 11.54
CA ALA A 110 -6.73 -12.54 11.62
C ALA A 110 -6.20 -12.67 13.05
N ILE A 111 -5.21 -13.55 13.25
CA ILE A 111 -4.61 -13.78 14.57
C ILE A 111 -3.68 -12.60 14.89
N ARG A 112 -3.84 -12.03 16.08
CA ARG A 112 -2.98 -10.96 16.58
C ARG A 112 -1.56 -11.48 16.81
N PRO A 113 -0.53 -10.69 16.44
CA PRO A 113 0.85 -11.05 16.77
C PRO A 113 1.04 -11.10 18.29
N PRO A 114 2.06 -11.82 18.81
CA PRO A 114 2.27 -12.01 20.25
C PRO A 114 2.56 -10.73 21.05
N LYS A 115 2.98 -9.66 20.38
CA LYS A 115 3.22 -8.35 20.99
C LYS A 115 1.93 -7.54 20.95
N ARG A 116 1.70 -6.65 21.93
CA ARG A 116 0.58 -5.70 21.96
C ARG A 116 0.56 -4.86 20.68
N ALA A 117 -0.12 -5.35 19.66
CA ALA A 117 -0.36 -4.64 18.42
C ALA A 117 -1.67 -3.89 18.57
N ASP A 118 -1.68 -2.64 18.14
CA ASP A 118 -2.92 -1.87 18.07
C ASP A 118 -3.88 -2.56 17.10
N VAL A 119 -5.10 -2.83 17.54
CA VAL A 119 -6.15 -3.42 16.70
C VAL A 119 -7.27 -2.40 16.54
N SER A 120 -7.64 -2.13 15.29
CA SER A 120 -8.82 -1.34 14.94
C SER A 120 -9.76 -2.19 14.12
N SER A 121 -10.86 -2.61 14.71
CA SER A 121 -11.87 -3.45 14.08
C SER A 121 -13.11 -2.64 13.71
N PHE A 122 -13.67 -2.94 12.55
CA PHE A 122 -14.89 -2.40 11.98
C PHE A 122 -15.71 -3.57 11.40
N ASP A 123 -17.01 -3.36 11.15
CA ASP A 123 -17.92 -4.42 10.70
C ASP A 123 -17.46 -5.21 9.46
N SER A 124 -16.67 -4.57 8.59
CA SER A 124 -16.20 -5.13 7.31
C SER A 124 -14.70 -4.97 7.08
N SER A 125 -13.95 -4.59 8.12
CA SER A 125 -12.50 -4.47 8.04
C SER A 125 -11.83 -4.54 9.39
N ILE A 126 -10.58 -5.00 9.41
CA ILE A 126 -9.72 -5.01 10.58
C ILE A 126 -8.33 -4.54 10.20
N TYR A 127 -7.75 -3.72 11.07
CA TYR A 127 -6.35 -3.31 11.03
C TYR A 127 -5.64 -3.88 12.25
N ILE A 128 -4.48 -4.50 12.03
CA ILE A 128 -3.59 -4.99 13.09
C ILE A 128 -2.22 -4.34 12.90
N GLY A 129 -1.74 -3.68 13.95
CA GLY A 129 -0.50 -2.91 13.96
C GLY A 129 -0.73 -1.39 13.85
N GLY A 130 0.01 -0.62 14.65
CA GLY A 130 -0.09 0.83 14.71
C GLY A 130 0.46 1.53 13.47
N LYS A 131 0.01 2.76 13.17
CA LYS A 131 0.41 3.50 11.95
C LYS A 131 1.92 3.71 11.78
N SER A 132 2.65 3.70 12.88
CA SER A 132 4.11 3.85 12.91
C SER A 132 4.87 2.52 12.75
N SER A 133 4.20 1.38 12.88
CA SER A 133 4.81 0.04 12.81
C SER A 133 5.44 -0.25 11.45
N SER A 134 6.52 -1.05 11.46
CA SER A 134 7.24 -1.49 10.25
C SER A 134 6.40 -2.43 9.38
N SER A 135 5.47 -3.16 9.98
CA SER A 135 4.46 -3.94 9.27
C SER A 135 3.10 -3.81 9.91
N ARG A 136 2.05 -3.91 9.09
CA ARG A 136 0.65 -3.91 9.50
C ARG A 136 -0.16 -4.81 8.59
N LEU A 137 -1.17 -5.45 9.16
CA LEU A 137 -2.18 -6.18 8.41
C LEU A 137 -3.43 -5.32 8.25
N HIS A 138 -4.03 -5.35 7.07
CA HIS A 138 -5.37 -4.83 6.82
C HIS A 138 -6.19 -5.87 6.07
N MET A 139 -7.22 -6.42 6.70
CA MET A 139 -8.12 -7.39 6.09
C MET A 139 -9.51 -6.78 5.99
N TYR A 140 -10.19 -6.93 4.86
CA TYR A 140 -11.47 -6.27 4.62
C TYR A 140 -12.29 -6.90 3.50
N ASP A 141 -13.59 -6.63 3.54
CA ASP A 141 -14.52 -6.92 2.45
C ASP A 141 -14.26 -5.95 1.28
N LYS A 142 -13.52 -6.45 0.29
CA LYS A 142 -13.10 -5.67 -0.87
C LYS A 142 -14.26 -5.38 -1.80
N GLN A 143 -15.17 -6.34 -1.96
CA GLN A 143 -16.39 -6.16 -2.74
C GLN A 143 -17.23 -5.01 -2.18
N LEU A 144 -17.47 -4.99 -0.86
CA LEU A 144 -18.20 -3.91 -0.21
C LEU A 144 -17.50 -2.56 -0.39
N GLN A 145 -16.16 -2.53 -0.29
CA GLN A 145 -15.38 -1.31 -0.55
C GLN A 145 -15.55 -0.82 -1.99
N MET A 146 -15.43 -1.71 -2.98
CA MET A 146 -15.55 -1.38 -4.41
C MET A 146 -16.94 -0.88 -4.75
N LYS A 147 -17.98 -1.52 -4.20
CA LYS A 147 -19.36 -1.04 -4.35
C LYS A 147 -19.54 0.36 -3.77
N LYS A 148 -19.07 0.61 -2.54
CA LYS A 148 -19.19 1.93 -1.90
C LYS A 148 -18.43 3.04 -2.62
N LYS A 149 -17.22 2.74 -3.12
CA LYS A 149 -16.31 3.77 -3.67
C LYS A 149 -16.47 3.97 -5.18
N HIS A 150 -16.80 2.91 -5.90
CA HIS A 150 -16.80 2.89 -7.36
C HIS A 150 -18.15 2.45 -7.95
N ASN A 151 -19.12 2.07 -7.12
CA ASN A 151 -20.41 1.51 -7.55
C ASN A 151 -20.26 0.26 -8.44
N ILE A 152 -19.17 -0.50 -8.24
CA ILE A 152 -18.89 -1.76 -8.94
C ILE A 152 -19.32 -2.91 -8.05
N CYS A 153 -20.09 -3.84 -8.61
CA CYS A 153 -20.50 -5.06 -7.93
C CYS A 153 -19.83 -6.26 -8.62
N THR A 154 -18.86 -6.88 -7.96
CA THR A 154 -18.28 -8.17 -8.36
C THR A 154 -18.82 -9.32 -7.52
N ASP A 155 -18.30 -10.52 -7.71
CA ASP A 155 -18.50 -11.65 -6.81
C ASP A 155 -17.86 -11.40 -5.43
N ILE A 156 -18.04 -12.34 -4.52
CA ILE A 156 -17.48 -12.32 -3.17
C ILE A 156 -15.97 -12.07 -3.26
N TRP A 157 -15.50 -11.06 -2.55
CA TRP A 157 -14.11 -10.64 -2.64
C TRP A 157 -13.62 -10.13 -1.28
N THR A 158 -12.81 -10.94 -0.61
CA THR A 158 -12.08 -10.55 0.59
C THR A 158 -10.64 -10.26 0.23
N ARG A 159 -10.10 -9.17 0.78
CA ARG A 159 -8.71 -8.80 0.59
C ARG A 159 -7.96 -8.76 1.90
N VAL A 160 -6.77 -9.36 1.90
CA VAL A 160 -5.77 -9.25 2.96
C VAL A 160 -4.59 -8.46 2.42
N GLU A 161 -4.27 -7.32 3.03
CA GLU A 161 -3.14 -6.46 2.69
C GLU A 161 -2.10 -6.49 3.79
N MET A 162 -0.89 -6.94 3.47
CA MET A 162 0.28 -6.74 4.32
C MET A 162 1.00 -5.46 3.90
N ARG A 163 1.14 -4.51 4.83
CA ARG A 163 1.71 -3.18 4.58
C ARG A 163 3.04 -3.04 5.29
N TYR A 164 4.10 -2.90 4.52
CA TYR A 164 5.47 -2.76 4.97
C TYR A 164 5.91 -1.30 4.87
N LYS A 165 6.33 -0.73 5.99
CA LYS A 165 6.94 0.60 6.05
C LYS A 165 8.43 0.42 6.26
N LEU A 166 9.23 0.92 5.33
CA LEU A 166 10.68 0.82 5.39
C LEU A 166 11.23 2.09 6.06
N THR A 167 11.81 1.92 7.24
CA THR A 167 12.46 3.00 7.99
C THR A 167 13.76 2.47 8.59
N PRO A 168 14.93 2.89 8.09
CA PRO A 168 15.13 3.85 7.00
C PRO A 168 14.57 3.35 5.64
N MET A 169 14.29 4.29 4.73
CA MET A 169 13.87 3.94 3.37
C MET A 169 15.03 3.26 2.63
N LYS A 170 14.73 2.34 1.73
CA LYS A 170 15.74 1.58 0.97
C LYS A 170 15.57 1.79 -0.54
N CYS A 171 16.66 1.74 -1.30
CA CYS A 171 16.58 1.74 -2.77
C CYS A 171 15.78 0.52 -3.24
N VAL A 172 15.00 0.67 -4.31
CA VAL A 172 14.23 -0.43 -4.92
C VAL A 172 15.13 -1.63 -5.23
N ALA A 173 16.33 -1.38 -5.76
CA ALA A 173 17.30 -2.42 -6.12
C ALA A 173 17.97 -3.11 -4.92
N SER A 174 17.82 -2.56 -3.70
CA SER A 174 18.45 -3.08 -2.47
C SER A 174 17.46 -3.80 -1.54
N LEU A 175 16.24 -4.08 -2.01
CA LEU A 175 15.25 -4.80 -1.23
C LEU A 175 15.61 -6.28 -1.14
N GLU A 176 15.57 -6.82 0.08
CA GLU A 176 15.84 -8.23 0.35
C GLU A 176 14.67 -8.87 1.09
N MET A 177 14.59 -10.21 1.08
CA MET A 177 13.56 -10.95 1.82
C MET A 177 13.54 -10.60 3.32
N ALA A 178 14.70 -10.27 3.90
CA ALA A 178 14.83 -9.86 5.29
C ALA A 178 14.03 -8.59 5.63
N ASP A 179 13.82 -7.69 4.66
CA ASP A 179 13.03 -6.46 4.83
C ASP A 179 11.53 -6.74 5.09
N PHE A 180 11.07 -7.95 4.74
CA PHE A 180 9.69 -8.39 4.90
C PHE A 180 9.51 -9.37 6.06
N SER A 181 10.58 -9.69 6.79
CA SER A 181 10.60 -10.71 7.86
C SER A 181 9.56 -10.51 8.95
N SER A 182 9.21 -9.26 9.26
CA SER A 182 8.18 -8.93 10.28
C SER A 182 6.77 -9.43 9.95
N ALA A 183 6.49 -9.79 8.70
CA ALA A 183 5.21 -10.41 8.31
C ALA A 183 5.01 -11.81 8.89
N SER A 184 6.08 -12.52 9.27
CA SER A 184 6.03 -13.86 9.90
C SER A 184 5.25 -13.91 11.21
N GLN A 185 4.95 -12.75 11.80
CA GLN A 185 4.19 -12.64 13.04
C GLN A 185 2.68 -12.55 12.81
N TYR A 186 2.25 -12.40 11.56
CA TYR A 186 0.85 -12.25 11.20
C TYR A 186 0.33 -13.53 10.57
N TYR A 187 -0.80 -14.02 11.07
CA TYR A 187 -1.46 -15.21 10.57
C TYR A 187 -2.91 -14.88 10.24
N VAL A 188 -3.38 -15.34 9.09
CA VAL A 188 -4.78 -15.24 8.68
C VAL A 188 -5.28 -16.65 8.43
N LEU A 189 -6.24 -17.07 9.26
CA LEU A 189 -6.99 -18.29 9.04
C LEU A 189 -8.10 -18.02 8.04
N GLN A 190 -8.21 -18.91 7.05
CA GLN A 190 -9.23 -18.88 6.01
C GLN A 190 -10.25 -19.98 6.32
N ASP A 191 -11.50 -19.76 5.91
CA ASP A 191 -12.60 -20.71 6.07
C ASP A 191 -12.80 -21.26 7.49
N ILE A 192 -12.88 -20.37 8.48
CA ILE A 192 -13.16 -20.75 9.88
C ILE A 192 -14.56 -21.37 10.04
N SER A 193 -15.44 -21.25 9.04
CA SER A 193 -16.75 -21.89 8.99
C SER A 193 -16.68 -23.41 8.90
N CYS A 194 -15.57 -23.96 8.42
CA CYS A 194 -15.36 -25.40 8.34
C CYS A 194 -14.70 -25.98 9.61
N LEU A 195 -14.28 -25.13 10.55
CA LEU A 195 -13.73 -25.58 11.83
C LEU A 195 -14.85 -26.10 12.74
N ASP A 196 -14.54 -27.15 13.51
CA ASP A 196 -15.39 -27.60 14.60
C ASP A 196 -15.71 -26.46 15.56
N ASN A 197 -16.91 -26.45 16.15
CA ASN A 197 -17.35 -25.35 17.02
C ASN A 197 -16.38 -25.09 18.18
N GLU A 198 -15.81 -26.15 18.77
CA GLU A 198 -14.83 -26.04 19.85
C GLU A 198 -13.54 -25.33 19.39
N ILE A 199 -13.03 -25.68 18.20
CA ILE A 199 -11.84 -25.04 17.62
C ILE A 199 -12.14 -23.60 17.22
N ARG A 200 -13.32 -23.34 16.64
CA ARG A 200 -13.77 -21.99 16.28
C ARG A 200 -13.87 -21.09 17.52
N ASP A 201 -14.40 -21.62 18.63
CA ASP A 201 -14.48 -20.89 19.89
C ASP A 201 -13.09 -20.56 20.45
N ILE A 202 -12.14 -21.50 20.37
CA ILE A 202 -10.74 -21.27 20.77
C ILE A 202 -10.13 -20.15 19.92
N VAL A 203 -10.25 -20.23 18.59
CA VAL A 203 -9.74 -19.23 17.66
C VAL A 203 -10.31 -17.84 17.98
N THR A 204 -11.62 -17.75 18.19
CA THR A 204 -12.29 -16.48 18.51
C THR A 204 -11.83 -15.91 19.86
N LYS A 205 -11.47 -16.76 20.82
CA LYS A 205 -10.96 -16.35 22.14
C LYS A 205 -9.51 -15.87 22.12
N LEU A 206 -8.70 -16.26 21.13
CA LEU A 206 -7.30 -15.79 20.98
C LEU A 206 -7.19 -14.26 20.84
N ASP A 207 -8.29 -13.60 20.44
CA ASP A 207 -8.39 -12.14 20.31
C ASP A 207 -8.62 -11.38 21.64
N THR A 208 -8.89 -12.06 22.75
CA THR A 208 -9.30 -11.39 24.01
C THR A 208 -8.20 -11.22 25.06
N ARG A 209 -6.93 -11.49 24.71
CA ARG A 209 -5.77 -11.32 25.60
C ARG A 209 -4.89 -10.16 25.17
#